data_AF-A0A418GDI9-F1
#
_entry.id   AF-A0A418GDI9-F1
#
_cell.length_a   1.000
_cell.length_b   1.000
_cell.length_c   1.000
_cell.angle_alpha   90.00
_cell.angle_beta   90.00
_cell.angle_gamma   90.00
#
_symmetry.space_group_name_H-M   'P 1'
#
loop_
_entity.id
_entity.type
_entity.pdbx_description
1 polymer ?
#
loop_
_entity_poly.entity_id
_entity_poly.type
_entity_poly.pdbx_seq_one_letter_code
_entity_poly.pdbx_strand_id
1 'polypeptide(L)'
;HGIDVSRWQERIDWQRVAKMRDNGIRLQFAFIKATEGEKLVDPYFSRNWQLSRENGLLRGAYHYFSPSVSASVQARLFLQTVDFSQGDFPAVLDVEERGKLSAKELRKRVSQWLKMVEKRTGRKPIIYSGAVFYHTNLAGYFNEYPWWVAHYYQRRPDNDGMAWRFWQHSDRGQVDGINGPVDFNVFNGTVEELQAFVDGIKETP
;
A
#
# COMPACT_ATOMS: atom_id res chain seq x y z
N HIS A 1 11.73 -0.64 -8.42
CA HIS A 1 11.47 -1.13 -7.05
C HIS A 1 10.87 -0.01 -6.24
N GLY A 2 10.30 -0.32 -5.08
CA GLY A 2 9.81 0.65 -4.13
C GLY A 2 9.91 0.11 -2.72
N ILE A 3 9.50 0.94 -1.77
CA ILE A 3 9.49 0.61 -0.34
C ILE A 3 8.13 0.86 0.25
N ASP A 4 7.90 0.34 1.44
CA ASP A 4 6.83 0.83 2.29
C ASP A 4 7.35 1.13 3.70
N VAL A 5 6.79 2.19 4.28
CA VAL A 5 7.32 2.79 5.50
C VAL A 5 6.22 3.28 6.42
N SER A 6 6.53 3.30 7.70
CA SER A 6 5.69 3.84 8.78
C SER A 6 6.56 4.55 9.81
N ARG A 7 5.98 4.89 10.96
CA ARG A 7 6.71 5.37 12.14
C ARG A 7 7.89 4.50 12.57
N TRP A 8 7.90 3.21 12.22
CA TRP A 8 9.00 2.31 12.56
C TRP A 8 10.32 2.66 11.86
N GLN A 9 10.25 3.34 10.71
CA GLN A 9 11.42 3.85 10.00
C GLN A 9 11.83 5.27 10.46
N GLU A 10 11.10 5.84 11.43
CA GLU A 10 11.36 7.14 12.04
C GLU A 10 11.61 8.25 11.00
N ARG A 11 12.73 8.96 11.14
CA ARG A 11 13.11 10.08 10.27
C ARG A 11 13.88 9.57 9.05
N ILE A 12 13.23 9.64 7.90
CA ILE A 12 13.79 9.27 6.60
C ILE A 12 14.45 10.47 5.89
N ASP A 13 15.65 10.27 5.37
CA ASP A 13 16.31 11.17 4.41
C ASP A 13 15.89 10.80 2.98
N TRP A 14 14.76 11.35 2.54
CA TRP A 14 14.18 11.08 1.22
C TRP A 14 15.08 11.47 0.04
N GLN A 15 16.01 12.40 0.24
CA GLN A 15 16.96 12.77 -0.81
C GLN A 15 17.97 11.65 -1.04
N ARG A 16 18.44 11.00 0.03
CA ARG A 16 19.28 9.80 -0.09
C ARG A 16 18.50 8.63 -0.66
N VAL A 17 17.28 8.40 -0.20
CA VAL A 17 16.39 7.34 -0.74
C VAL A 17 16.24 7.47 -2.26
N ALA A 18 15.92 8.66 -2.76
CA ALA A 18 15.72 8.91 -4.20
C ALA A 18 17.01 8.77 -5.02
N LYS A 19 18.17 9.04 -4.42
CA LYS A 19 19.48 8.92 -5.08
C LYS A 19 20.07 7.53 -4.99
N MET A 20 19.56 6.67 -4.10
CA MET A 20 20.04 5.31 -3.90
C MET A 20 20.09 4.56 -5.23
N ARG A 21 21.21 3.87 -5.44
CA ARG A 21 21.41 2.93 -6.54
C ARG A 21 22.17 1.73 -6.02
N ASP A 22 21.62 0.55 -6.24
CA ASP A 22 22.29 -0.70 -5.95
C ASP A 22 22.06 -1.68 -7.10
N ASN A 23 23.12 -2.20 -7.71
CA ASN A 23 23.04 -3.14 -8.84
C ASN A 23 22.07 -2.71 -9.96
N GLY A 24 22.05 -1.41 -10.28
CA GLY A 24 21.14 -0.83 -11.28
C GLY A 24 19.69 -0.63 -10.81
N ILE A 25 19.34 -1.09 -9.62
CA ILE A 25 18.05 -0.87 -8.99
C ILE A 25 17.96 0.55 -8.45
N ARG A 26 16.79 1.16 -8.65
CA ARG A 26 16.39 2.45 -8.11
C ARG A 26 15.03 2.31 -7.44
N LEU A 27 14.81 3.11 -6.40
CA LEU A 27 13.52 3.26 -5.75
C LEU A 27 12.69 4.28 -6.51
N GLN A 28 11.59 3.82 -7.11
CA GLN A 28 10.68 4.59 -7.96
C GLN A 28 9.41 4.99 -7.20
N PHE A 29 9.05 4.24 -6.17
CA PHE A 29 7.82 4.46 -5.41
C PHE A 29 7.96 4.18 -3.92
N ALA A 30 7.05 4.75 -3.13
CA ALA A 30 6.89 4.45 -1.72
C ALA A 30 5.40 4.36 -1.31
N PHE A 31 5.04 3.34 -0.53
CA PHE A 31 3.78 3.33 0.23
C PHE A 31 4.04 3.81 1.67
N ILE A 32 3.22 4.70 2.17
CA ILE A 32 3.46 5.38 3.45
C ILE A 32 2.25 5.18 4.35
N LYS A 33 2.46 4.69 5.57
CA LYS A 33 1.38 4.49 6.53
C LYS A 33 0.75 5.81 6.85
N ALA A 34 -0.54 5.93 6.63
CA ALA A 34 -1.29 7.11 7.01
C ALA A 34 -1.98 6.91 8.36
N THR A 35 -2.74 5.83 8.48
CA THR A 35 -3.64 5.64 9.62
C THR A 35 -3.81 4.17 9.98
N GLU A 36 -4.27 3.92 11.20
CA GLU A 36 -4.56 2.59 11.72
C GLU A 36 -5.79 2.63 12.63
N GLY A 37 -6.71 1.69 12.41
CA GLY A 37 -7.91 1.55 13.23
C GLY A 37 -8.71 2.86 13.33
N GLU A 38 -9.19 3.19 14.53
CA GLU A 38 -10.13 4.31 14.69
C GLU A 38 -9.52 5.69 14.90
N LYS A 39 -8.28 5.80 15.38
CA LYS A 39 -7.72 7.08 15.86
C LYS A 39 -6.24 7.30 15.57
N LEU A 40 -5.50 6.26 15.19
CA LEU A 40 -4.06 6.40 15.02
C LEU A 40 -3.77 7.02 13.66
N VAL A 41 -3.20 8.21 13.67
CA VAL A 41 -2.52 8.83 12.53
C VAL A 41 -1.02 8.60 12.72
N ASP A 42 -0.33 8.10 11.70
CA ASP A 42 1.10 7.88 11.78
C ASP A 42 1.83 9.23 11.95
N PRO A 43 2.64 9.41 13.01
CA PRO A 43 3.26 10.70 13.33
C PRO A 43 4.23 11.19 12.26
N TYR A 44 4.76 10.31 11.41
CA TYR A 44 5.65 10.67 10.31
C TYR A 44 4.93 10.78 8.97
N PHE A 45 3.64 10.46 8.88
CA PHE A 45 2.89 10.44 7.62
C PHE A 45 3.01 11.75 6.85
N SER A 46 2.64 12.89 7.44
CA SER A 46 2.63 14.18 6.73
C SER A 46 4.00 14.54 6.16
N ARG A 47 5.06 14.32 6.95
CA ARG A 47 6.45 14.55 6.52
C ARG A 47 6.85 13.60 5.39
N ASN A 48 6.61 12.31 5.55
CA ASN A 48 6.98 11.30 4.56
C ASN A 48 6.18 11.48 3.25
N TRP A 49 4.90 11.80 3.37
CA TRP A 49 4.01 12.10 2.26
C TRP A 49 4.57 13.25 1.44
N GLN A 50 4.85 14.40 2.08
CA GLN A 50 5.41 15.57 1.40
C GLN A 50 6.78 15.28 0.78
N LEU A 51 7.75 14.81 1.57
CA LEU A 51 9.14 14.70 1.14
C LEU A 51 9.38 13.62 0.09
N SER A 52 8.60 12.53 0.09
CA SER A 52 8.68 11.50 -0.97
C SER A 52 8.37 12.09 -2.34
N ARG A 53 7.31 12.91 -2.45
CA ARG A 53 6.95 13.61 -3.69
C ARG A 53 7.99 14.65 -4.10
N GLU A 54 8.45 15.47 -3.17
CA GLU A 54 9.46 16.50 -3.46
C GLU A 54 10.77 15.90 -4.00
N ASN A 55 11.08 14.67 -3.61
CA ASN A 55 12.24 13.93 -4.11
C ASN A 55 11.92 13.01 -5.31
N GLY A 56 10.73 13.16 -5.92
CA GLY A 56 10.38 12.54 -7.19
C GLY A 56 9.94 11.07 -7.11
N LEU A 57 9.66 10.53 -5.91
CA LEU A 57 9.06 9.20 -5.80
C LEU A 57 7.55 9.28 -6.06
N LEU A 58 7.04 8.28 -6.78
CA LEU A 58 5.60 8.00 -6.79
C LEU A 58 5.17 7.55 -5.39
N ARG A 59 4.06 8.06 -4.88
CA ARG A 59 3.66 7.82 -3.48
C ARG A 59 2.25 7.30 -3.36
N GLY A 60 2.04 6.41 -2.40
CA GLY A 60 0.73 5.87 -2.03
C GLY A 60 0.56 5.87 -0.53
N ALA A 61 -0.68 6.01 -0.05
CA ALA A 61 -0.98 6.01 1.36
C ALA A 61 -1.73 4.73 1.73
N TYR A 62 -1.37 4.11 2.86
CA TYR A 62 -2.06 2.91 3.34
C TYR A 62 -2.71 3.08 4.71
N HIS A 63 -3.81 2.37 4.89
CA HIS A 63 -4.54 2.23 6.16
C HIS A 63 -4.39 0.81 6.70
N TYR A 64 -3.83 0.66 7.89
CA TYR A 64 -3.78 -0.63 8.57
C TYR A 64 -5.14 -0.95 9.20
N PHE A 65 -5.78 -2.00 8.69
CA PHE A 65 -7.15 -2.36 9.05
C PHE A 65 -7.21 -3.07 10.40
N SER A 66 -8.04 -2.55 11.30
CA SER A 66 -8.36 -3.16 12.58
C SER A 66 -9.72 -3.87 12.52
N PRO A 67 -9.78 -5.21 12.65
CA PRO A 67 -11.04 -5.96 12.57
C PRO A 67 -12.04 -5.66 13.68
N SER A 68 -11.57 -5.17 14.83
CA SER A 68 -12.43 -4.81 15.96
C SER A 68 -13.18 -3.49 15.72
N VAL A 69 -12.69 -2.64 14.83
CA VAL A 69 -13.26 -1.31 14.54
C VAL A 69 -14.22 -1.37 13.35
N SER A 70 -15.24 -0.52 13.35
CA SER A 70 -16.15 -0.42 12.20
C SER A 70 -15.42 0.11 10.95
N ALA A 71 -15.75 -0.44 9.78
CA ALA A 71 -15.14 -0.02 8.51
C ALA A 71 -15.36 1.46 8.19
N SER A 72 -16.52 2.02 8.58
CA SER A 72 -16.84 3.41 8.29
C SER A 72 -16.04 4.42 9.11
N VAL A 73 -15.71 4.09 10.37
CA VAL A 73 -14.83 4.91 11.21
C VAL A 73 -13.42 4.93 10.62
N GLN A 74 -12.90 3.75 10.27
CA GLN A 74 -11.59 3.58 9.64
C GLN A 74 -11.47 4.35 8.33
N ALA A 75 -12.45 4.20 7.42
CA ALA A 75 -12.47 4.90 6.15
C ALA A 75 -12.53 6.43 6.32
N ARG A 76 -13.32 6.93 7.29
CA ARG A 76 -13.37 8.37 7.58
C ARG A 76 -12.04 8.91 8.08
N LEU A 77 -11.39 8.22 9.02
CA LEU A 77 -10.08 8.64 9.50
C LEU A 77 -9.07 8.71 8.35
N PHE A 78 -9.01 7.68 7.51
CA PHE A 78 -8.11 7.65 6.36
C PHE A 78 -8.38 8.80 5.38
N LEU A 79 -9.64 9.00 4.98
CA LEU A 79 -10.04 10.04 4.03
C LEU A 79 -9.95 11.47 4.59
N GLN A 80 -9.90 11.64 5.91
CA GLN A 80 -9.61 12.92 6.57
C GLN A 80 -8.10 13.21 6.68
N THR A 81 -7.28 12.16 6.63
CA THR A 81 -5.82 12.27 6.81
C THR A 81 -5.09 12.44 5.49
N VAL A 82 -5.56 11.77 4.44
CA VAL A 82 -4.88 11.73 3.14
C VAL A 82 -5.59 12.64 2.14
N ASP A 83 -4.88 13.66 1.69
CA ASP A 83 -5.28 14.48 0.54
C ASP A 83 -4.60 13.93 -0.72
N PHE A 84 -5.37 13.20 -1.53
CA PHE A 84 -4.91 12.60 -2.77
C PHE A 84 -4.93 13.62 -3.90
N SER A 85 -3.86 13.65 -4.69
CA SER A 85 -3.82 14.42 -5.93
C SER A 85 -3.42 13.54 -7.12
N GLN A 86 -3.50 14.12 -8.32
CA GLN A 86 -2.95 13.48 -9.52
C GLN A 86 -1.48 13.09 -9.29
N GLY A 87 -1.11 11.90 -9.79
CA GLY A 87 0.22 11.32 -9.61
C GLY A 87 0.40 10.50 -8.31
N ASP A 88 -0.59 10.46 -7.42
CA ASP A 88 -0.60 9.51 -6.30
C ASP A 88 -1.15 8.14 -6.72
N PHE A 89 -0.68 7.07 -6.08
CA PHE A 89 -1.31 5.76 -6.19
C PHE A 89 -2.74 5.79 -5.62
N PRO A 90 -3.62 4.87 -6.07
CA PRO A 90 -4.84 4.57 -5.33
C PRO A 90 -4.54 4.27 -3.86
N ALA A 91 -5.50 4.57 -2.98
CA ALA A 91 -5.43 4.21 -1.57
C ALA A 91 -5.14 2.73 -1.38
N VAL A 92 -4.39 2.37 -0.34
CA VAL A 92 -4.16 0.98 0.03
C VAL A 92 -4.93 0.65 1.30
N LEU A 93 -5.66 -0.47 1.29
CA LEU A 93 -6.18 -1.11 2.49
C LEU A 93 -5.29 -2.29 2.86
N ASP A 94 -4.65 -2.21 4.01
CA ASP A 94 -3.79 -3.25 4.54
C ASP A 94 -4.60 -4.15 5.49
N VAL A 95 -4.77 -5.43 5.13
CA VAL A 95 -5.59 -6.42 5.84
C VAL A 95 -4.79 -7.69 6.14
N GLU A 96 -4.33 -7.84 7.38
CA GLU A 96 -3.45 -8.96 7.77
C GLU A 96 -4.06 -9.90 8.80
N GLU A 97 -5.09 -9.48 9.51
CA GLU A 97 -5.73 -10.27 10.54
C GLU A 97 -7.27 -10.17 10.50
N ARG A 98 -7.95 -11.19 11.06
CA ARG A 98 -9.41 -11.18 11.21
C ARG A 98 -9.87 -10.82 12.62
N GLY A 99 -8.96 -10.82 13.59
CA GLY A 99 -9.30 -10.80 15.01
C GLY A 99 -10.33 -11.90 15.35
N LYS A 100 -11.47 -11.48 15.91
CA LYS A 100 -12.59 -12.36 16.30
C LYS A 100 -13.65 -12.56 15.21
N LEU A 101 -13.53 -11.90 14.05
CA LEU A 101 -14.52 -11.98 12.99
C LEU A 101 -14.47 -13.34 12.29
N SER A 102 -15.62 -13.83 11.83
CA SER A 102 -15.64 -14.83 10.76
C SER A 102 -15.10 -14.24 9.45
N ALA A 103 -14.64 -15.10 8.53
CA ALA A 103 -14.18 -14.64 7.22
C ALA A 103 -15.28 -13.86 6.46
N LYS A 104 -16.55 -14.27 6.58
CA LYS A 104 -17.69 -13.55 5.98
C LYS A 104 -17.85 -12.14 6.54
N GLU A 105 -17.71 -11.97 7.85
CA GLU A 105 -17.81 -10.66 8.50
C GLU A 105 -16.64 -9.76 8.14
N LEU A 106 -15.42 -10.32 8.10
CA LEU A 106 -14.23 -9.59 7.63
C LEU A 106 -14.47 -9.06 6.21
N ARG A 107 -14.87 -9.93 5.28
CA ARG A 107 -15.16 -9.54 3.89
C ARG A 107 -16.23 -8.45 3.79
N LYS A 108 -17.28 -8.51 4.62
CA LYS A 108 -18.30 -7.45 4.67
C LYS A 108 -17.69 -6.11 5.08
N ARG A 109 -16.82 -6.09 6.09
CA ARG A 109 -16.17 -4.85 6.56
C ARG A 109 -15.14 -4.33 5.55
N VAL A 110 -14.32 -5.21 4.97
CA VAL A 110 -13.37 -4.86 3.90
C VAL A 110 -14.10 -4.25 2.70
N SER A 111 -15.17 -4.91 2.20
CA SER A 111 -16.00 -4.38 1.10
C SER A 111 -16.58 -3.00 1.42
N GLN A 112 -17.04 -2.78 2.66
CA GLN A 112 -17.56 -1.49 3.08
C GLN A 112 -16.48 -0.40 3.04
N TRP A 113 -15.28 -0.67 3.56
CA TRP A 113 -14.17 0.28 3.52
C TRP A 113 -13.78 0.61 2.08
N LEU A 114 -13.56 -0.41 1.25
CA LEU A 114 -13.15 -0.27 -0.15
C LEU A 114 -14.14 0.61 -0.92
N LYS A 115 -15.43 0.34 -0.82
CA LYS A 115 -16.48 1.11 -1.50
C LYS A 115 -16.55 2.56 -1.03
N MET A 116 -16.34 2.82 0.26
CA MET A 116 -16.35 4.19 0.78
C MET A 116 -15.17 5.00 0.24
N VAL A 117 -13.98 4.40 0.20
CA VAL A 117 -12.76 5.05 -0.29
C VAL A 117 -12.79 5.20 -1.81
N GLU A 118 -13.22 4.18 -2.54
CA GLU A 118 -13.43 4.23 -3.99
C GLU A 118 -14.41 5.34 -4.37
N LYS A 119 -15.55 5.44 -3.68
CA LYS A 119 -16.53 6.50 -3.92
C LYS A 119 -15.95 7.90 -3.69
N ARG A 120 -15.07 8.07 -2.71
CA ARG A 120 -14.48 9.38 -2.38
C ARG A 120 -13.33 9.77 -3.30
N THR A 121 -12.52 8.80 -3.72
CA THR A 121 -11.30 9.03 -4.50
C THR A 121 -11.49 8.84 -6.00
N GLY A 122 -12.57 8.19 -6.43
CA GLY A 122 -12.83 7.83 -7.82
C GLY A 122 -11.95 6.68 -8.33
N ARG A 123 -11.17 6.03 -7.47
CA ARG A 123 -10.20 5.00 -7.86
C ARG A 123 -10.35 3.77 -6.97
N LYS A 124 -10.26 2.58 -7.57
CA LYS A 124 -10.26 1.31 -6.83
C LYS A 124 -9.04 1.24 -5.91
N PRO A 125 -9.23 1.09 -4.59
CA PRO A 125 -8.11 0.90 -3.68
C PRO A 125 -7.34 -0.38 -3.98
N ILE A 126 -6.05 -0.37 -3.68
CA ILE A 126 -5.22 -1.57 -3.64
C ILE A 126 -5.50 -2.30 -2.32
N ILE A 127 -5.54 -3.63 -2.33
CA ILE A 127 -5.57 -4.44 -1.11
C ILE A 127 -4.15 -4.95 -0.86
N TYR A 128 -3.60 -4.67 0.31
CA TYR A 128 -2.41 -5.35 0.80
C TYR A 128 -2.80 -6.50 1.73
N SER A 129 -2.16 -7.65 1.56
CA SER A 129 -2.30 -8.79 2.46
C SER A 129 -1.24 -9.86 2.20
N GLY A 130 -0.87 -10.59 3.25
CA GLY A 130 -0.07 -11.80 3.12
C GLY A 130 -0.78 -12.88 2.29
N ALA A 131 -0.04 -13.57 1.42
CA ALA A 131 -0.56 -14.60 0.51
C ALA A 131 -1.54 -15.58 1.19
N VAL A 132 -1.07 -16.26 2.25
CA VAL A 132 -1.86 -17.27 2.98
C VAL A 132 -3.14 -16.68 3.57
N PHE A 133 -3.05 -15.47 4.15
CA PHE A 133 -4.21 -14.81 4.75
C PHE A 133 -5.24 -14.44 3.69
N TYR A 134 -4.78 -13.88 2.57
CA TYR A 134 -5.64 -13.51 1.45
C TYR A 134 -6.36 -14.73 0.90
N HIS A 135 -5.65 -15.82 0.61
CA HIS A 135 -6.26 -17.07 0.13
C HIS A 135 -7.33 -17.61 1.08
N THR A 136 -7.04 -17.60 2.39
CA THR A 136 -7.94 -18.15 3.39
C THR A 136 -9.20 -17.30 3.59
N ASN A 137 -9.09 -15.97 3.52
CA ASN A 137 -10.14 -15.07 4.00
C ASN A 137 -10.80 -14.20 2.91
N LEU A 138 -10.08 -13.85 1.84
CA LEU A 138 -10.44 -12.79 0.89
C LEU A 138 -10.59 -13.28 -0.57
N ALA A 139 -9.89 -14.35 -0.97
CA ALA A 139 -9.88 -14.83 -2.35
C ALA A 139 -11.28 -15.13 -2.91
N GLY A 140 -11.50 -14.74 -4.16
CA GLY A 140 -12.78 -14.90 -4.87
C GLY A 140 -13.80 -13.78 -4.63
N TYR A 141 -13.51 -12.80 -3.76
CA TYR A 141 -14.46 -11.72 -3.42
C TYR A 141 -14.02 -10.32 -3.82
N PHE A 142 -12.74 -10.13 -4.16
CA PHE A 142 -12.15 -8.82 -4.43
C PHE A 142 -11.24 -8.82 -5.66
N ASN A 143 -11.52 -9.70 -6.63
CA ASN A 143 -10.68 -9.90 -7.82
C ASN A 143 -10.62 -8.64 -8.71
N GLU A 144 -11.56 -7.72 -8.55
CA GLU A 144 -11.61 -6.45 -9.26
C GLU A 144 -10.72 -5.35 -8.63
N TYR A 145 -10.15 -5.59 -7.44
CA TYR A 145 -9.24 -4.69 -6.76
C TYR A 145 -7.79 -5.11 -7.00
N PRO A 146 -6.85 -4.18 -7.27
CA PRO A 146 -5.44 -4.49 -7.36
C PRO A 146 -4.92 -5.14 -6.07
N TRP A 147 -4.16 -6.22 -6.20
CA TRP A 147 -3.56 -6.89 -5.05
C TRP A 147 -2.08 -6.53 -4.91
N TRP A 148 -1.70 -6.11 -3.71
CA TRP A 148 -0.33 -6.03 -3.21
C TRP A 148 -0.09 -7.22 -2.28
N VAL A 149 0.65 -8.21 -2.76
CA VAL A 149 0.90 -9.45 -2.03
C VAL A 149 2.14 -9.31 -1.14
N ALA A 150 2.03 -9.70 0.13
CA ALA A 150 3.21 -9.94 0.97
C ALA A 150 3.57 -11.43 0.93
N HIS A 151 4.78 -11.73 0.45
CA HIS A 151 5.32 -13.09 0.48
C HIS A 151 6.85 -13.06 0.42
N TYR A 152 7.49 -13.18 1.57
CA TYR A 152 8.93 -12.92 1.69
C TYR A 152 9.80 -14.11 1.29
N TYR A 153 11.02 -13.79 0.83
CA TYR A 153 12.10 -14.75 0.60
C TYR A 153 11.80 -15.85 -0.44
N GLN A 154 10.84 -15.59 -1.32
CA GLN A 154 10.52 -16.47 -2.43
C GLN A 154 11.04 -15.93 -3.76
N ARG A 155 11.23 -16.81 -4.74
CA ARG A 155 11.60 -16.41 -6.10
C ARG A 155 10.44 -15.73 -6.84
N ARG A 156 9.21 -16.04 -6.45
CA ARG A 156 7.95 -15.48 -6.98
C ARG A 156 6.92 -15.49 -5.84
N PRO A 157 5.95 -14.55 -5.80
CA PRO A 157 4.88 -14.64 -4.83
C PRO A 157 4.07 -15.91 -5.08
N ASP A 158 3.69 -16.59 -4.01
CA ASP A 158 2.74 -17.69 -4.09
C ASP A 158 1.36 -17.06 -4.05
N ASN A 159 0.67 -17.13 -5.17
CA ASN A 159 -0.53 -16.37 -5.46
C ASN A 159 -1.62 -17.24 -6.09
N ASP A 160 -1.42 -18.56 -6.15
CA ASP A 160 -2.28 -19.53 -6.86
C ASP A 160 -2.74 -19.06 -8.26
N GLY A 161 -1.87 -18.35 -8.99
CA GLY A 161 -2.19 -17.82 -10.33
C GLY A 161 -3.06 -16.55 -10.34
N MET A 162 -3.40 -15.99 -9.17
CA MET A 162 -4.13 -14.73 -9.07
C MET A 162 -3.29 -13.52 -9.50
N ALA A 163 -3.88 -12.60 -10.26
CA ALA A 163 -3.17 -11.38 -10.66
C ALA A 163 -2.80 -10.52 -9.44
N TRP A 164 -1.53 -10.10 -9.38
CA TRP A 164 -1.01 -9.12 -8.42
C TRP A 164 -0.37 -7.95 -9.16
N ARG A 165 -0.35 -6.78 -8.51
CA ARG A 165 0.25 -5.54 -9.04
C ARG A 165 1.49 -5.14 -8.29
N PHE A 166 1.54 -5.38 -6.98
CA PHE A 166 2.71 -5.14 -6.17
C PHE A 166 3.05 -6.39 -5.36
N TRP A 167 4.33 -6.59 -5.08
CA TRP A 167 4.80 -7.70 -4.24
C TRP A 167 5.83 -7.18 -3.26
N GLN A 168 5.51 -7.29 -1.97
CA GLN A 168 6.45 -7.12 -0.88
C GLN A 168 7.22 -8.42 -0.69
N HIS A 169 8.50 -8.40 -1.07
CA HIS A 169 9.31 -9.62 -1.20
C HIS A 169 10.39 -9.74 -0.12
N SER A 170 10.58 -8.70 0.69
CA SER A 170 11.55 -8.64 1.77
C SER A 170 11.11 -7.62 2.82
N ASP A 171 11.32 -7.94 4.09
CA ASP A 171 11.21 -7.06 5.26
C ASP A 171 12.60 -6.67 5.82
N ARG A 172 13.67 -6.95 5.07
CA ARG A 172 15.07 -6.75 5.48
C ARG A 172 15.89 -5.91 4.50
N GLY A 173 15.22 -5.10 3.69
CA GLY A 173 15.88 -4.15 2.80
C GLY A 173 16.74 -3.17 3.60
N GLN A 174 17.88 -2.78 3.05
CA GLN A 174 18.69 -1.66 3.55
C GLN A 174 18.61 -0.54 2.52
N VAL A 175 18.28 0.66 2.98
CA VAL A 175 18.06 1.82 2.11
C VAL A 175 18.84 3.00 2.62
N ASP A 176 19.62 3.61 1.74
CA ASP A 176 20.33 4.85 2.07
C ASP A 176 19.33 5.92 2.53
N GLY A 177 19.56 6.45 3.73
CA GLY A 177 18.68 7.46 4.34
C GLY A 177 17.60 6.90 5.26
N ILE A 178 17.55 5.58 5.47
CA ILE A 178 16.68 4.94 6.47
C ILE A 178 17.53 4.12 7.43
N ASN A 179 17.33 4.32 8.73
CA ASN A 179 18.00 3.53 9.75
C ASN A 179 17.20 2.25 10.02
N GLY A 180 17.84 1.09 9.87
CA GLY A 180 17.22 -0.21 10.13
C GLY A 180 16.58 -0.86 8.89
N PRO A 181 15.89 -1.99 9.09
CA PRO A 181 15.28 -2.74 8.02
C PRO A 181 14.07 -2.02 7.40
N VAL A 182 13.92 -2.20 6.09
CA VAL A 182 12.85 -1.59 5.29
C VAL A 182 12.18 -2.64 4.43
N ASP A 183 10.86 -2.56 4.35
CA ASP A 183 10.06 -3.40 3.48
C ASP A 183 10.29 -3.04 2.00
N PHE A 184 10.54 -4.06 1.18
CA PHE A 184 10.96 -3.91 -0.21
C PHE A 184 9.94 -4.51 -1.17
N ASN A 185 9.62 -3.71 -2.18
CA ASN A 185 8.53 -3.96 -3.10
C ASN A 185 8.95 -3.92 -4.56
N VAL A 186 8.28 -4.74 -5.36
CA VAL A 186 8.29 -4.65 -6.81
C VAL A 186 6.91 -4.39 -7.35
N PHE A 187 6.85 -3.68 -8.46
CA PHE A 187 5.65 -3.56 -9.29
C PHE A 187 5.74 -4.60 -10.41
N ASN A 188 4.60 -5.23 -10.73
CA ASN A 188 4.50 -6.19 -11.82
C ASN A 188 4.30 -5.46 -13.16
N GLY A 189 5.37 -4.89 -13.69
CA GLY A 189 5.35 -4.17 -14.96
C GLY A 189 6.56 -3.26 -15.18
N THR A 190 6.54 -2.52 -16.29
CA THR A 190 7.56 -1.53 -16.63
C THR A 190 7.37 -0.22 -15.85
N VAL A 191 8.33 0.71 -15.99
CA VAL A 191 8.23 2.04 -15.38
C VAL A 191 7.10 2.85 -16.02
N GLU A 192 6.86 2.68 -17.32
CA GLU A 192 5.79 3.33 -18.06
C GLU A 192 4.42 2.82 -17.59
N GLU A 193 4.29 1.51 -17.36
CA GLU A 193 3.08 0.91 -16.78
C GLU A 193 2.84 1.37 -15.34
N LEU A 194 3.90 1.53 -14.55
CA LEU A 194 3.82 2.10 -13.20
C LEU A 194 3.32 3.56 -13.24
N GLN A 195 3.84 4.36 -14.17
CA GLN A 195 3.41 5.74 -14.38
C GLN A 195 1.94 5.80 -14.83
N ALA A 196 1.56 4.99 -15.81
CA ALA A 196 0.16 4.89 -16.25
C ALA A 196 -0.77 4.46 -15.10
N PHE A 197 -0.28 3.59 -14.21
CA PHE A 197 -1.02 3.16 -13.04
C PHE A 197 -1.26 4.30 -12.05
N VAL A 198 -0.34 5.26 -11.84
CA VAL A 198 -0.60 6.43 -10.98
C VAL A 198 -1.47 7.49 -11.66
N ASP A 199 -1.31 7.68 -12.97
CA ASP A 199 -2.05 8.70 -13.72
C ASP A 199 -3.56 8.37 -13.79
N GLY A 200 -3.90 7.09 -13.59
CA GLY A 200 -5.23 6.56 -13.88
C GLY A 200 -5.39 6.41 -15.39
N ILE A 201 -5.99 5.31 -15.83
CA ILE A 201 -6.26 5.13 -17.27
C ILE A 201 -7.10 6.33 -17.71
N LYS A 202 -6.52 7.23 -18.51
CA LYS A 202 -7.30 8.10 -19.36
C LYS A 202 -8.02 7.15 -20.30
N GLU A 203 -9.30 6.91 -20.07
CA GLU A 203 -10.13 6.44 -21.17
C GLU A 203 -10.05 7.54 -22.23
N THR A 204 -9.26 7.29 -23.27
CA THR A 204 -9.36 8.06 -24.51
C THR A 204 -10.83 7.95 -24.95
N PRO A 205 -11.51 9.06 -25.24
CA PRO A 205 -12.87 9.04 -25.76
C PRO A 205 -13.00 8.20 -27.03
#